data_AF-A0A925QVL9-F1
#
_entry.id   AF-A0A925QVL9-F1
#
_cell.length_a   1.000
_cell.length_b   1.000
_cell.length_c   1.000
_cell.angle_alpha   90.00
_cell.angle_beta   90.00
_cell.angle_gamma   90.00
#
_symmetry.space_group_name_H-M   'P 1'
#
loop_
_entity.id
_entity.type
_entity.pdbx_description
1 polymer ?
#
loop_
_entity_poly.entity_id
_entity_poly.type
_entity_poly.pdbx_seq_one_letter_code
_entity_poly.pdbx_strand_id
1 'polypeptide(L)'
;MYPNLYFAFKDLFGVEWKFLRFVNSFGFFVAIAFIVAAIILTMELRRKSKQGLLHPTEIQVMVGQPASAGEILLNFLLGFLLGYKILALFIMDGSATEDPQAFIFSTIGSWPAGIGLGLFFAFLKWYDKNKQK
;
A
#
# COMPACT_ATOMS: atom_id res chain seq x y z
N MET A 1 20.09 -6.37 -14.35
CA MET A 1 18.73 -5.92 -13.95
C MET A 1 18.59 -4.47 -14.37
N TYR A 2 17.45 -4.11 -14.95
CA TYR A 2 17.13 -2.70 -15.21
C TYR A 2 16.89 -1.97 -13.88
N PRO A 3 17.39 -0.73 -13.69
CA PRO A 3 17.20 0.02 -12.43
C PRO A 3 15.72 0.21 -12.07
N ASN A 4 14.91 0.56 -13.05
CA ASN A 4 13.47 0.73 -12.93
C ASN A 4 12.75 0.15 -14.15
N LEU A 5 11.42 0.05 -14.07
CA LEU A 5 10.61 -0.52 -15.14
C LEU A 5 10.67 0.32 -16.42
N TYR A 6 11.00 1.62 -16.33
CA TYR A 6 11.13 2.46 -17.52
C TYR A 6 12.18 1.91 -18.50
N PHE A 7 13.37 1.56 -18.01
CA PHE A 7 14.41 1.00 -18.89
C PHE A 7 14.04 -0.38 -19.42
N ALA A 8 13.37 -1.21 -18.62
CA ALA A 8 12.92 -2.53 -19.05
C ALA A 8 11.89 -2.44 -20.20
N PHE A 9 10.87 -1.57 -20.05
CA PHE A 9 9.82 -1.43 -21.07
C PHE A 9 10.30 -0.68 -22.31
N LYS A 10 11.23 0.27 -22.15
CA LYS A 10 11.87 0.94 -23.28
C LYS A 10 12.63 -0.05 -24.17
N ASP A 11 13.39 -0.97 -23.57
CA ASP A 11 14.21 -1.93 -24.31
C ASP A 11 13.39 -3.09 -24.90
N LEU A 12 12.40 -3.59 -24.16
CA LEU A 12 11.59 -4.75 -24.58
C LEU A 12 10.46 -4.38 -25.55
N PHE A 13 9.85 -3.21 -25.38
CA PHE A 13 8.63 -2.83 -26.12
C PHE A 13 8.77 -1.50 -26.87
N GLY A 14 9.88 -0.77 -26.72
CA GLY A 14 10.07 0.54 -27.35
C GLY A 14 9.20 1.66 -26.76
N VAL A 15 8.61 1.46 -25.57
CA VAL A 15 7.62 2.38 -24.98
C VAL A 15 8.26 3.27 -23.90
N GLU A 16 8.04 4.59 -23.96
CA GLU A 16 8.66 5.58 -23.07
C GLU A 16 7.69 6.17 -22.01
N TRP A 17 7.14 5.31 -21.15
CA TRP A 17 6.25 5.77 -20.08
C TRP A 17 7.00 6.32 -18.87
N LYS A 18 7.09 7.65 -18.78
CA LYS A 18 7.86 8.37 -17.73
C LYS A 18 7.51 7.96 -16.29
N PHE A 19 6.25 7.59 -16.00
CA PHE A 19 5.85 7.17 -14.65
C PHE A 19 6.53 5.87 -14.18
N LEU A 20 6.95 4.99 -15.10
CA LEU A 20 7.66 3.75 -14.76
C LEU A 20 9.06 4.00 -14.17
N ARG A 21 9.57 5.25 -14.22
CA ARG A 21 10.82 5.62 -13.56
C ARG A 21 10.72 5.55 -12.05
N PHE A 22 9.54 5.78 -11.49
CA PHE A 22 9.27 5.71 -10.05
C PHE A 22 9.15 4.27 -9.54
N VAL A 23 8.97 3.30 -10.44
CA VAL A 23 8.80 1.88 -10.09
C VAL A 23 10.13 1.15 -10.29
N ASN A 24 10.86 0.95 -9.19
CA ASN A 24 12.10 0.20 -9.19
C ASN A 24 11.85 -1.29 -9.48
N SER A 25 12.69 -1.90 -10.31
CA SER A 25 12.54 -3.30 -10.71
C SER A 25 12.66 -4.24 -9.50
N PHE A 26 13.54 -3.92 -8.55
CA PHE A 26 13.68 -4.69 -7.30
C PHE A 26 12.34 -4.76 -6.54
N GLY A 27 11.75 -3.61 -6.22
CA GLY A 27 10.48 -3.56 -5.48
C GLY A 27 9.33 -4.23 -6.23
N PHE A 28 9.30 -4.09 -7.56
CA PHE A 28 8.31 -4.75 -8.41
C PHE A 28 8.37 -6.27 -8.32
N PHE A 29 9.55 -6.87 -8.49
CA PHE A 29 9.69 -8.33 -8.42
C PHE A 29 9.48 -8.86 -6.99
N VAL A 30 9.90 -8.11 -5.97
CA VAL A 30 9.60 -8.45 -4.56
C VAL A 30 8.09 -8.46 -4.31
N ALA A 31 7.35 -7.48 -4.82
CA ALA A 31 5.88 -7.44 -4.70
C ALA A 31 5.23 -8.65 -5.39
N ILE A 32 5.69 -9.03 -6.60
CA ILE A 32 5.22 -10.24 -7.28
C ILE A 32 5.50 -11.49 -6.45
N ALA A 33 6.70 -11.62 -5.89
CA ALA A 33 7.06 -12.76 -5.06
C ALA A 33 6.13 -12.91 -3.84
N PHE A 34 5.81 -11.80 -3.17
CA PHE A 34 4.84 -11.81 -2.06
C PHE A 34 3.43 -12.23 -2.51
N ILE A 35 2.95 -11.73 -3.66
CA ILE A 35 1.64 -12.10 -4.21
C ILE A 35 1.59 -13.60 -4.50
N VAL A 36 2.60 -14.13 -5.19
CA VAL A 36 2.68 -15.56 -5.54
C VAL A 36 2.77 -16.42 -4.27
N ALA A 37 3.60 -16.03 -3.31
CA ALA A 37 3.72 -16.73 -2.03
C ALA A 37 2.39 -16.74 -1.26
N ALA A 38 1.68 -15.62 -1.21
CA ALA A 38 0.38 -15.52 -0.56
C ALA A 38 -0.68 -16.42 -1.22
N ILE A 39 -0.71 -16.49 -2.56
CA ILE A 39 -1.59 -17.38 -3.31
C ILE A 39 -1.29 -18.84 -2.98
N ILE A 40 -0.02 -19.25 -3.08
CA ILE A 40 0.40 -20.63 -2.81
C ILE A 40 0.09 -21.01 -1.36
N LEU A 41 0.42 -20.14 -0.40
CA LEU A 41 0.14 -20.37 1.01
C LEU A 41 -1.36 -20.51 1.27
N THR A 42 -2.19 -19.65 0.66
CA THR A 42 -3.65 -19.74 0.79
C THR A 42 -4.19 -21.05 0.23
N MET A 43 -3.68 -21.50 -0.93
CA MET A 43 -4.05 -22.79 -1.52
C MET A 43 -3.65 -23.96 -0.62
N GLU A 44 -2.46 -23.92 -0.03
CA GLU A 44 -1.95 -24.96 0.85
C GLU A 44 -2.72 -25.00 2.18
N LEU A 45 -3.05 -23.86 2.78
CA LEU A 45 -3.90 -23.78 3.96
C LEU A 45 -5.29 -24.37 3.68
N ARG A 46 -5.89 -24.04 2.53
CA ARG A 46 -7.17 -24.64 2.11
C ARG A 46 -7.06 -26.15 1.91
N ARG A 47 -5.96 -26.63 1.33
CA ARG A 47 -5.69 -28.07 1.16
C ARG A 47 -5.58 -28.77 2.51
N LYS A 48 -4.80 -28.23 3.45
CA LYS A 48 -4.65 -28.78 4.82
C LYS A 48 -5.95 -28.74 5.62
N SER A 49 -6.75 -27.68 5.46
CA SER A 49 -8.09 -27.60 6.06
C SER A 49 -9.01 -28.69 5.53
N LYS A 50 -9.02 -28.95 4.21
CA LYS A 50 -9.78 -30.07 3.61
C LYS A 50 -9.31 -31.46 4.08
N GLN A 51 -8.04 -31.58 4.46
CA GLN A 51 -7.48 -32.79 5.06
C GLN A 51 -7.82 -32.96 6.54
N GLY A 52 -8.54 -32.01 7.15
CA GLY A 52 -8.87 -32.03 8.56
C GLY A 52 -7.70 -31.68 9.48
N LEU A 53 -6.59 -31.15 8.95
CA LEU A 53 -5.42 -30.76 9.75
C LEU A 53 -5.56 -29.37 10.41
N LEU A 54 -6.48 -28.54 9.91
CA LEU A 54 -6.77 -27.22 10.45
C LEU A 54 -8.22 -27.18 10.92
N HIS A 55 -8.41 -26.94 12.21
CA HIS A 55 -9.72 -26.84 12.83
C HIS A 55 -10.14 -25.37 13.02
N PRO A 56 -11.40 -25.03 12.76
CA PRO A 56 -11.91 -23.72 13.10
C PRO A 56 -11.96 -23.56 14.62
N THR A 57 -11.57 -22.38 15.11
CA THR A 57 -11.77 -21.98 16.50
C THR A 57 -12.88 -20.93 16.53
N GLU A 58 -13.94 -21.20 17.29
CA GLU A 58 -14.96 -20.19 17.54
C GLU A 58 -14.40 -19.15 18.51
N ILE A 59 -14.36 -17.89 18.06
CA ILE A 59 -13.96 -16.75 18.88
C ILE A 59 -15.14 -15.79 18.96
N GLN A 60 -15.47 -15.37 20.18
CA GLN A 60 -16.46 -14.32 20.37
C GLN A 60 -15.80 -12.97 20.05
N VAL A 61 -16.32 -12.30 19.03
CA VAL A 61 -15.88 -10.95 18.64
C VAL A 61 -16.99 -9.98 19.01
N MET A 62 -16.66 -8.91 19.74
CA MET A 62 -17.61 -7.84 20.00
C MET A 62 -17.83 -7.02 18.72
N VAL A 63 -19.03 -7.14 18.13
CA VAL A 63 -19.46 -6.41 16.94
C VAL A 63 -20.28 -5.18 17.36
N GLY A 64 -20.22 -4.09 16.59
CA GLY A 64 -21.03 -2.88 16.84
C GLY A 64 -20.39 -1.79 17.70
N GLN A 65 -19.14 -1.97 18.17
CA GLN A 65 -18.44 -0.87 18.83
C GLN A 65 -18.08 0.24 17.83
N PRO A 66 -18.26 1.53 18.20
CA PRO A 66 -17.78 2.63 17.37
C PRO A 66 -16.27 2.52 17.17
N ALA A 67 -15.78 3.04 16.03
CA ALA A 67 -14.35 3.15 15.80
C ALA A 67 -13.72 3.90 16.99
N SER A 68 -12.73 3.27 17.64
CA SER A 68 -12.00 3.94 18.71
C SER A 68 -11.29 5.16 18.16
N ALA A 69 -11.17 6.22 18.96
CA ALA A 69 -10.41 7.42 18.58
C ALA A 69 -8.98 7.05 18.16
N GLY A 70 -8.38 6.04 18.80
CA GLY A 70 -7.06 5.53 18.43
C GLY A 70 -7.02 4.85 17.06
N GLU A 71 -8.08 4.12 16.69
CA GLU A 71 -8.18 3.49 15.35
C GLU A 71 -8.30 4.55 14.25
N ILE A 72 -9.14 5.56 14.45
CA ILE A 72 -9.32 6.66 13.49
C ILE A 72 -8.02 7.44 13.36
N LEU A 73 -7.38 7.79 14.48
CA LEU A 73 -6.11 8.52 14.48
C LEU A 73 -4.99 7.73 13.78
N LEU A 74 -4.88 6.42 14.04
CA LEU A 74 -3.88 5.59 13.36
C LEU A 74 -4.11 5.54 11.85
N ASN A 75 -5.36 5.39 11.41
CA ASN A 75 -5.69 5.40 9.98
C ASN A 75 -5.42 6.77 9.34
N PHE A 76 -5.71 7.87 10.06
CA PHE A 76 -5.32 9.21 9.65
C PHE A 76 -3.81 9.33 9.46
N LEU A 77 -3.02 8.90 10.44
CA LEU A 77 -1.55 9.01 10.39
C LEU A 77 -0.96 8.16 9.26
N LEU A 78 -1.47 6.95 9.04
CA LEU A 78 -1.06 6.10 7.92
C LEU A 78 -1.41 6.74 6.58
N GLY A 79 -2.65 7.22 6.42
CA GLY A 79 -3.07 7.94 5.22
C GLY A 79 -2.27 9.22 5.00
N PHE A 80 -1.95 9.96 6.08
CA PHE A 80 -1.14 11.16 6.03
C PHE A 80 0.27 10.86 5.55
N LEU A 81 0.93 9.84 6.11
CA LEU A 81 2.29 9.46 5.72
C LEU A 81 2.34 9.03 4.24
N LEU A 82 1.36 8.24 3.80
CA LEU A 82 1.22 7.83 2.41
C LEU A 82 0.95 9.02 1.48
N GLY A 83 0.07 9.95 1.86
CA GLY A 83 -0.23 11.13 1.06
C GLY A 83 0.95 12.11 1.01
N TYR A 84 1.58 12.35 2.15
CA TYR A 84 2.70 13.28 2.30
C TYR A 84 3.92 12.88 1.49
N LYS A 85 4.16 11.56 1.35
CA LYS A 85 5.29 11.00 0.61
C LYS A 85 4.90 10.40 -0.73
N ILE A 86 4.13 9.32 -0.71
CA ILE A 86 3.88 8.49 -1.90
C ILE A 86 3.04 9.25 -2.91
N LEU A 87 1.95 9.90 -2.46
CA LEU A 87 1.14 10.70 -3.38
C LEU A 87 1.89 11.96 -3.83
N ALA A 88 2.68 12.56 -2.95
CA ALA A 88 3.51 13.73 -3.27
C ALA A 88 4.55 13.45 -4.36
N LEU A 89 5.12 12.25 -4.44
CA LEU A 89 6.05 11.85 -5.52
C LEU A 89 5.45 12.05 -6.92
N PHE A 90 4.14 11.91 -7.08
CA PHE A 90 3.47 12.03 -8.37
C PHE A 90 2.94 13.45 -8.65
N ILE A 91 2.81 14.29 -7.62
CA ILE A 91 2.16 15.62 -7.71
C ILE A 91 3.20 16.74 -7.66
N MET A 92 4.31 16.57 -6.93
CA MET A 92 5.35 17.58 -6.78
C MET A 92 6.27 17.67 -8.00
N ASP A 93 6.84 18.85 -8.20
CA ASP A 93 7.71 19.16 -9.33
C ASP A 93 8.88 18.17 -9.46
N GLY A 94 9.21 17.86 -10.72
CA GLY A 94 10.18 16.82 -11.08
C GLY A 94 11.57 17.01 -10.47
N SER A 95 12.01 18.24 -10.21
CA SER A 95 13.32 18.53 -9.60
C SER A 95 13.43 18.03 -8.15
N ALA A 96 12.33 17.97 -7.42
CA ALA A 96 12.30 17.45 -6.05
C ALA A 96 12.17 15.91 -6.02
N THR A 97 11.75 15.28 -7.11
CA THR A 97 11.39 13.86 -7.19
C THR A 97 12.26 13.05 -8.15
N GLU A 98 13.35 13.64 -8.68
CA GLU A 98 14.28 12.97 -9.61
C GLU A 98 14.87 11.67 -9.05
N ASP A 99 15.18 11.68 -7.76
CA ASP A 99 15.56 10.49 -7.00
C ASP A 99 14.46 10.13 -6.00
N PRO A 100 13.59 9.16 -6.34
CA PRO A 100 12.49 8.75 -5.47
C PRO A 100 12.97 8.17 -4.14
N GLN A 101 14.14 7.53 -4.11
CA GLN A 101 14.70 6.96 -2.90
C GLN A 101 15.15 8.08 -1.96
N ALA A 102 15.92 9.05 -2.47
CA ALA A 102 16.31 10.22 -1.69
C ALA A 102 15.08 11.01 -1.20
N PHE A 103 14.05 11.17 -2.03
CA PHE A 103 12.82 11.85 -1.65
C PHE A 103 12.07 11.15 -0.50
N ILE A 104 11.93 9.82 -0.56
CA ILE A 104 11.25 9.04 0.50
C ILE A 104 11.96 9.24 1.84
N PHE A 105 13.28 9.23 1.87
CA PHE A 105 14.08 9.42 3.09
C PHE A 105 14.27 10.89 3.50
N SER A 106 13.93 11.85 2.65
CA SER A 106 14.02 13.28 2.97
C SER A 106 12.93 13.73 3.96
N THR A 107 12.94 15.00 4.37
CA THR A 107 11.81 15.63 5.07
C THR A 107 10.80 16.27 4.12
N ILE A 108 11.10 16.34 2.82
CA ILE A 108 10.28 16.99 1.79
C ILE A 108 9.02 16.16 1.53
N GLY A 109 7.88 16.83 1.34
CA GLY A 109 6.60 16.19 1.02
C GLY A 109 5.49 17.22 0.80
N SER A 110 4.29 16.73 0.54
CA SER A 110 3.11 17.57 0.30
C SER A 110 2.13 17.49 1.48
N TRP A 111 2.08 18.57 2.26
CA TRP A 111 1.12 18.72 3.36
C TRP A 111 -0.35 18.60 2.89
N PRO A 112 -0.78 19.26 1.79
CA PRO A 112 -2.15 19.10 1.31
C PRO A 112 -2.48 17.67 0.90
N ALA A 113 -1.55 16.97 0.24
CA ALA A 113 -1.74 15.58 -0.16
C ALA A 113 -1.83 14.65 1.06
N GLY A 114 -0.97 14.87 2.07
CA GLY A 114 -1.01 14.16 3.34
C GLY A 114 -2.32 14.36 4.08
N ILE A 115 -2.73 15.61 4.31
CA ILE A 115 -3.98 15.90 5.03
C ILE A 115 -5.19 15.33 4.28
N GLY A 116 -5.25 15.51 2.96
CA GLY A 116 -6.36 15.00 2.14
C GLY A 116 -6.49 13.49 2.24
N LEU A 117 -5.39 12.74 2.05
CA LEU A 117 -5.42 11.29 2.09
C LEU A 117 -5.61 10.75 3.53
N GLY A 118 -5.05 11.43 4.53
CA GLY A 118 -5.26 11.11 5.95
C GLY A 118 -6.72 11.23 6.34
N LEU A 119 -7.39 12.33 5.99
CA LEU A 119 -8.82 12.52 6.25
C LEU A 119 -9.67 11.47 5.52
N PHE A 120 -9.31 11.13 4.29
CA PHE A 120 -9.98 10.06 3.53
C PHE A 120 -9.90 8.71 4.26
N PHE A 121 -8.72 8.33 4.78
CA PHE A 121 -8.53 7.06 5.51
C PHE A 121 -9.26 7.06 6.85
N ALA A 122 -9.23 8.18 7.57
CA ALA A 122 -9.99 8.35 8.80
C ALA A 122 -11.49 8.18 8.56
N PHE A 123 -12.01 8.78 7.49
CA PHE A 123 -13.41 8.67 7.08
C PHE A 123 -13.79 7.23 6.70
N LEU A 124 -12.97 6.55 5.88
CA LEU A 124 -13.22 5.15 5.52
C LEU A 124 -13.29 4.26 6.76
N LYS A 125 -12.36 4.43 7.71
CA LYS A 125 -12.35 3.65 8.95
C LYS A 125 -13.61 3.88 9.79
N TRP A 126 -14.04 5.14 9.89
CA TRP A 126 -15.28 5.49 10.58
C TRP A 126 -16.50 4.88 9.88
N TYR A 127 -16.57 4.97 8.56
CA TYR A 127 -17.68 4.46 7.76
C TYR A 127 -17.81 2.93 7.84
N ASP A 128 -16.71 2.19 7.73
CA ASP A 128 -16.70 0.73 7.84
C ASP A 128 -17.20 0.26 9.21
N LYS A 129 -16.78 0.94 10.28
CA LYS A 129 -17.24 0.64 11.64
C LYS A 129 -18.70 1.05 11.86
N ASN A 130 -19.15 2.14 11.24
CA ASN A 130 -20.54 2.57 11.35
C ASN A 130 -21.50 1.65 10.56
N LYS A 131 -21.04 1.01 9.49
CA LYS A 131 -21.80 -0.05 8.79
C LYS A 131 -21.98 -1.34 9.61
N GLN A 132 -21.11 -1.56 10.59
CA GLN A 132 -21.12 -2.74 11.45
C GLN A 132 -21.83 -2.50 12.79
N LYS A 133 -22.40 -1.30 12.99
CA LYS A 133 -23.36 -1.03 14.06
C LYS A 133 -24.73 -1.52 13.64
#